data_AF-A0A3D3B1V0-F1
#
_entry.id   AF-A0A3D3B1V0-F1
#
_cell.length_a   1.000
_cell.length_b   1.000
_cell.length_c   1.000
_cell.angle_alpha   90.00
_cell.angle_beta   90.00
_cell.angle_gamma   90.00
#
_symmetry.space_group_name_H-M   'P 1'
#
loop_
_entity.id
_entity.type
_entity.pdbx_description
1 polymer ?
#
loop_
_entity_poly.entity_id
_entity_poly.type
_entity_poly.pdbx_seq_one_letter_code
_entity_poly.pdbx_strand_id
1 'polypeptide(L)'
;MLGPATPPRDLVASTPKGELKNPYNADIAAITEEAHHRYLSAGCNGCHGGGGGGGMCPSLTNDTWVYGSDDDTLFRLVTLGTVDLQKQGYTRVRTETIVGPMPPFGDIIKTSDDLWRIIAFIRSVNPSSLNPPPPPPPQ
;
A
#
# COMPACT_ATOMS: atom_id res chain seq x y z
N MET A 1 17.57 4.79 8.61
CA MET A 1 16.74 3.95 7.72
C MET A 1 16.20 2.83 8.60
N LEU A 2 14.88 2.69 8.71
CA LEU A 2 14.24 1.66 9.54
C LEU A 2 13.74 0.47 8.71
N GLY A 3 13.51 0.65 7.40
CA GLY A 3 13.11 -0.43 6.50
C GLY A 3 14.30 -1.15 5.83
N PRO A 4 14.07 -2.37 5.31
CA PRO A 4 15.11 -3.14 4.62
C PRO A 4 15.42 -2.58 3.23
N ALA A 5 16.70 -2.61 2.83
CA ALA A 5 17.15 -2.20 1.50
C ALA A 5 16.83 -3.22 0.40
N THR A 6 16.41 -4.43 0.77
CA THR A 6 16.03 -5.53 -0.13
C THR A 6 14.91 -5.10 -1.10
N PRO A 7 14.94 -5.55 -2.37
CA PRO A 7 13.84 -5.29 -3.31
C PRO A 7 12.48 -5.76 -2.77
N PRO A 8 11.36 -5.03 -3.03
CA PRO A 8 10.04 -5.41 -2.52
C PRO A 8 9.61 -6.83 -2.88
N ARG A 9 9.89 -7.29 -4.11
CA ARG A 9 9.57 -8.66 -4.54
C ARG A 9 10.28 -9.71 -3.72
N ASP A 10 11.56 -9.49 -3.41
CA ASP A 10 12.37 -10.42 -2.62
C ASP A 10 11.89 -10.46 -1.15
N LEU A 11 11.52 -9.31 -0.59
CA LEU A 11 10.93 -9.26 0.75
C LEU A 11 9.59 -10.00 0.80
N VAL A 12 8.72 -9.81 -0.19
CA VAL A 12 7.44 -10.53 -0.32
C VAL A 12 7.64 -12.04 -0.45
N ALA A 13 8.65 -12.49 -1.20
CA ALA A 13 8.94 -13.90 -1.41
C ALA A 13 9.53 -14.59 -0.17
N SER A 14 10.30 -13.85 0.65
CA SER A 14 10.97 -14.37 1.85
C SER A 14 10.15 -14.24 3.13
N THR A 15 9.06 -13.46 3.12
CA THR A 15 8.23 -13.22 4.31
C THR A 15 6.89 -13.95 4.21
N PRO A 16 6.49 -14.73 5.23
CA PRO A 16 5.16 -15.34 5.28
C PRO A 16 4.03 -14.30 5.19
N LYS A 17 2.88 -14.73 4.64
CA LYS A 17 1.67 -13.90 4.54
C LYS A 17 1.20 -13.47 5.94
N GLY A 18 1.00 -12.17 6.13
CA GLY A 18 0.53 -11.55 7.37
C GLY A 18 1.65 -11.04 8.30
N GLU A 19 2.91 -11.29 7.97
CA GLU A 19 4.05 -10.97 8.84
C GLU A 19 4.76 -9.65 8.49
N LEU A 20 4.48 -9.06 7.31
CA LEU A 20 5.03 -7.75 6.95
C LEU A 20 4.40 -6.65 7.83
N LYS A 21 5.27 -5.78 8.37
CA LYS A 21 4.89 -4.62 9.21
C LYS A 21 5.67 -3.39 8.78
N ASN A 22 4.99 -2.26 8.70
CA ASN A 22 5.62 -1.00 8.38
C ASN A 22 6.40 -0.50 9.61
N PRO A 23 7.74 -0.39 9.54
CA PRO A 23 8.54 0.05 10.67
C PRO A 23 8.32 1.52 11.04
N TYR A 24 7.66 2.30 10.18
CA TYR A 24 7.41 3.73 10.38
C TYR A 24 6.04 4.04 10.98
N ASN A 25 5.19 3.06 11.31
CA ASN A 25 3.82 3.32 11.81
C ASN A 25 3.78 4.22 13.05
N ALA A 26 4.78 4.15 13.93
CA ALA A 26 4.88 5.01 15.11
C ALA A 26 5.35 6.45 14.78
N ASP A 27 6.01 6.63 13.64
CA ASP A 27 6.74 7.85 13.27
C ASP A 27 6.21 8.49 11.98
N ILE A 28 4.99 8.15 11.54
CA ILE A 28 4.41 8.62 10.27
C ILE A 28 4.52 10.14 10.16
N ALA A 29 4.09 10.88 11.18
CA ALA A 29 4.11 12.33 11.19
C ALA A 29 5.51 12.91 10.98
N ALA A 30 6.55 12.25 11.50
CA ALA A 30 7.93 12.69 11.37
C ALA A 30 8.50 12.47 9.96
N ILE A 31 7.94 11.52 9.19
CA ILE A 31 8.45 11.17 7.85
C ILE A 31 7.53 11.57 6.70
N THR A 32 6.36 12.15 6.98
CA THR A 32 5.31 12.43 5.96
C THR A 32 5.84 13.16 4.73
N GLU A 33 6.68 14.18 4.90
CA GLU A 33 7.21 14.97 3.78
C GLU A 33 8.14 14.13 2.87
N GLU A 34 9.10 13.41 3.47
CA GLU A 34 10.01 12.51 2.76
C GLU A 34 9.25 11.36 2.09
N ALA A 35 8.23 10.83 2.78
CA ALA A 35 7.33 9.80 2.29
C ALA A 35 6.49 10.28 1.10
N HIS A 36 6.01 11.53 1.15
CA HIS A 36 5.25 12.14 0.07
C HIS A 36 6.10 12.30 -1.19
N HIS A 37 7.35 12.76 -1.06
CA HIS A 37 8.28 12.86 -2.19
C HIS A 37 8.51 11.52 -2.90
N ARG A 38 8.58 10.42 -2.14
CA ARG A 38 8.65 9.07 -2.74
C ARG A 38 7.38 8.67 -3.46
N TYR A 39 6.22 8.96 -2.87
CA TYR A 39 4.92 8.70 -3.50
C TYR A 39 4.79 9.42 -4.85
N LEU A 40 5.22 10.68 -4.92
CA LEU A 40 5.26 11.46 -6.16
C LEU A 40 6.27 10.89 -7.15
N SER A 41 7.48 10.57 -6.69
CA SER A 41 8.57 10.08 -7.54
C SER A 41 8.32 8.68 -8.11
N ALA A 42 7.57 7.84 -7.39
CA ALA A 42 7.12 6.54 -7.87
C ALA A 42 5.96 6.63 -8.89
N GLY A 43 5.42 7.83 -9.14
CA GLY A 43 4.34 8.06 -10.10
C GLY A 43 2.95 7.70 -9.58
N CYS A 44 2.79 7.42 -8.29
CA CYS A 44 1.51 7.05 -7.69
C CYS A 44 0.45 8.15 -7.88
N ASN A 45 0.89 9.41 -7.87
CA ASN A 45 0.05 10.58 -8.10
C ASN A 45 -0.58 10.65 -9.50
N GLY A 46 0.00 9.97 -10.49
CA GLY A 46 -0.60 9.88 -11.83
C GLY A 46 -1.97 9.22 -11.79
N CYS A 47 -2.15 8.26 -10.88
CA CYS A 47 -3.39 7.49 -10.75
C CYS A 47 -4.25 7.92 -9.56
N HIS A 48 -3.62 8.11 -8.40
CA HIS A 48 -4.27 8.36 -7.11
C HIS A 48 -4.27 9.85 -6.70
N GLY A 49 -3.78 10.74 -7.55
CA GLY A 49 -3.70 12.18 -7.28
C GLY A 49 -2.57 12.56 -6.32
N GLY A 50 -2.12 13.82 -6.36
CA GLY A 50 -0.97 14.29 -5.60
C GLY A 50 -1.10 14.14 -4.08
N GLY A 51 -2.31 14.32 -3.54
CA GLY A 51 -2.62 14.13 -2.12
C GLY A 51 -3.30 12.79 -1.80
N GLY A 52 -3.31 11.84 -2.73
CA GLY A 52 -4.00 10.55 -2.57
C GLY A 52 -5.53 10.61 -2.72
N GLY A 53 -6.11 11.76 -3.10
CA GLY A 53 -7.57 11.93 -3.21
C GLY A 53 -8.27 11.17 -4.33
N GLY A 54 -7.54 10.38 -5.12
CA GLY A 54 -8.08 9.61 -6.25
C GLY A 54 -8.09 10.39 -7.56
N GLY A 55 -8.77 9.82 -8.56
CA GLY A 55 -8.87 10.35 -9.91
C GLY A 55 -9.23 9.23 -10.89
N MET A 56 -8.27 8.78 -11.69
CA MET A 56 -8.43 7.57 -12.51
C MET A 56 -8.40 6.28 -11.70
N CYS A 57 -7.94 6.32 -10.45
CA CYS A 57 -7.95 5.22 -9.51
C CYS A 57 -8.64 5.63 -8.19
N PRO A 58 -9.02 4.65 -7.35
CA PRO A 58 -9.69 4.92 -6.08
C PRO A 58 -8.94 5.91 -5.19
N SER A 59 -9.68 6.63 -4.36
CA SER A 59 -9.08 7.48 -3.33
C SER A 59 -8.36 6.64 -2.28
N LEU A 60 -7.22 7.14 -1.82
CA LEU A 60 -6.46 6.62 -0.69
C LEU A 60 -6.84 7.33 0.62
N THR A 61 -7.63 8.42 0.56
CA THR A 61 -8.05 9.23 1.71
C THR A 61 -9.36 8.79 2.35
N ASN A 62 -10.02 7.77 1.79
CA ASN A 62 -11.30 7.26 2.31
C ASN A 62 -11.15 5.88 2.97
N ASP A 63 -12.20 5.41 3.63
CA ASP A 63 -12.15 4.15 4.40
C ASP A 63 -12.43 2.89 3.55
N THR A 64 -12.52 3.02 2.22
CA THR A 64 -12.86 1.90 1.32
C THR A 64 -11.60 1.18 0.84
N TRP A 65 -11.09 0.30 1.69
CA TRP A 65 -9.94 -0.54 1.36
C TRP A 65 -10.36 -1.81 0.62
N VAL A 66 -10.20 -1.81 -0.71
CA VAL A 66 -10.65 -2.89 -1.60
C VAL A 66 -10.09 -4.26 -1.20
N TYR A 67 -8.81 -4.37 -0.83
CA TYR A 67 -8.17 -5.64 -0.47
C TYR A 67 -7.89 -5.78 1.03
N GLY A 68 -8.15 -4.73 1.81
CA GLY A 68 -7.70 -4.60 3.20
C GLY A 68 -6.67 -3.48 3.36
N SER A 69 -6.57 -2.95 4.58
CA SER A 69 -5.68 -1.85 4.91
C SER A 69 -4.55 -2.25 5.83
N ASP A 70 -4.34 -3.53 6.14
CA ASP A 70 -3.19 -3.96 6.95
C ASP A 70 -1.88 -3.83 6.16
N ASP A 71 -0.74 -3.70 6.87
CA ASP A 71 0.57 -3.46 6.26
C ASP A 71 0.99 -4.55 5.28
N ASP A 72 0.68 -5.81 5.56
CA ASP A 72 1.05 -6.93 4.70
C ASP A 72 0.29 -6.88 3.39
N THR A 73 -1.03 -6.68 3.46
CA THR A 73 -1.87 -6.51 2.29
C THR A 73 -1.42 -5.32 1.43
N LEU A 74 -1.17 -4.15 2.02
CA LEU A 74 -0.76 -2.97 1.26
C LEU A 74 0.60 -3.16 0.59
N PHE A 75 1.59 -3.68 1.32
CA PHE A 75 2.91 -3.91 0.77
C PHE A 75 2.89 -4.91 -0.39
N ARG A 76 2.16 -6.02 -0.22
CA ARG A 76 2.02 -7.03 -1.28
C ARG A 76 1.20 -6.50 -2.46
N LEU A 77 0.13 -5.75 -2.22
CA LEU A 77 -0.68 -5.16 -3.30
C LEU A 77 0.16 -4.22 -4.16
N VAL A 78 0.94 -3.33 -3.55
CA VAL A 78 1.80 -2.40 -4.30
C VAL A 78 2.90 -3.17 -5.03
N THR A 79 3.52 -4.15 -4.37
CA THR A 79 4.60 -4.95 -4.96
C THR A 79 4.14 -5.78 -6.16
N LEU A 80 3.04 -6.52 -6.01
CA LEU A 80 2.58 -7.55 -6.96
C LEU A 80 1.54 -7.03 -7.95
N GLY A 81 0.89 -5.91 -7.64
CA GLY A 81 -0.31 -5.50 -8.34
C GLY A 81 -1.49 -6.43 -8.05
N THR A 82 -2.64 -6.07 -8.60
CA THR A 82 -3.91 -6.78 -8.33
C THR A 82 -3.89 -8.23 -8.80
N VAL A 83 -3.41 -8.48 -10.02
CA VAL A 83 -3.53 -9.79 -10.67
C VAL A 83 -2.73 -10.85 -9.94
N ASP A 84 -1.48 -10.57 -9.58
CA ASP A 84 -0.63 -11.55 -8.90
C ASP A 84 -0.94 -11.64 -7.41
N LEU A 85 -1.40 -10.55 -6.77
CA LEU A 85 -1.91 -10.60 -5.40
C LEU A 85 -3.11 -11.57 -5.30
N GLN A 86 -4.05 -11.52 -6.25
CA GLN A 86 -5.20 -12.43 -6.26
C GLN A 86 -4.80 -13.90 -6.41
N LYS A 87 -3.75 -14.20 -7.20
CA LYS A 87 -3.19 -15.57 -7.29
C LYS A 87 -2.63 -16.06 -5.95
N GLN A 88 -2.26 -15.16 -5.04
CA GLN A 88 -1.86 -15.49 -3.65
C GLN A 88 -3.05 -15.58 -2.67
N GLY A 89 -4.28 -15.65 -3.19
CA GLY A 89 -5.48 -15.87 -2.41
C GLY A 89 -5.98 -14.64 -1.65
N TYR A 90 -5.61 -13.42 -2.09
CA TYR A 90 -6.26 -12.20 -1.60
C TYR A 90 -7.51 -11.93 -2.45
N THR A 91 -8.59 -11.56 -1.79
CA THR A 91 -9.86 -11.24 -2.45
C THR A 91 -10.24 -9.80 -2.17
N ARG A 92 -11.12 -9.26 -3.02
CA ARG A 92 -11.72 -7.95 -2.76
C ARG A 92 -12.68 -8.09 -1.58
N VAL A 93 -12.45 -7.32 -0.52
CA VAL A 93 -13.29 -7.24 0.67
C VAL A 93 -14.24 -6.04 0.63
N ARG A 94 -13.96 -5.05 -0.22
CA ARG A 94 -14.79 -3.87 -0.46
C ARG A 94 -14.80 -3.50 -1.95
N THR A 95 -15.73 -2.62 -2.33
CA THR A 95 -15.89 -2.15 -3.71
C THR A 95 -15.85 -0.63 -3.77
N GLU A 96 -15.20 -0.13 -4.80
CA GLU A 96 -15.12 1.28 -5.17
C GLU A 96 -15.79 1.49 -6.52
N THR A 97 -16.21 2.72 -6.82
CA THR A 97 -16.81 3.04 -8.13
C THR A 97 -15.83 2.81 -9.27
N ILE A 98 -14.55 3.07 -9.03
CA ILE A 98 -13.48 2.83 -9.98
C ILE A 98 -12.95 1.41 -9.80
N VAL A 99 -13.11 0.59 -10.84
CA VAL A 99 -12.71 -0.82 -10.84
C VAL A 99 -11.68 -1.06 -11.95
N GLY A 100 -10.47 -1.43 -11.54
CA GLY A 100 -9.40 -1.81 -12.46
C GLY A 100 -8.25 -2.48 -11.71
N PRO A 101 -7.40 -3.26 -12.41
CA PRO A 101 -6.23 -3.84 -11.78
C PRO A 101 -5.16 -2.76 -11.53
N MET A 102 -4.69 -2.67 -10.30
CA MET A 102 -3.47 -1.91 -10.00
C MET A 102 -2.26 -2.66 -10.59
N PRO A 103 -1.38 -2.02 -11.36
CA PRO A 103 -0.18 -2.66 -11.89
C PRO A 103 0.85 -2.93 -10.77
N PRO A 104 1.78 -3.89 -10.96
CA PRO A 104 2.86 -4.15 -10.02
C PRO A 104 3.89 -3.00 -10.01
N PHE A 105 4.32 -2.60 -8.81
CA PHE A 105 5.40 -1.62 -8.61
C PHE A 105 6.69 -2.25 -8.05
N GLY A 106 6.71 -3.56 -7.79
CA GLY A 106 7.86 -4.24 -7.19
C GLY A 106 9.17 -4.18 -7.99
N ASP A 107 9.10 -3.90 -9.30
CA ASP A 107 10.28 -3.71 -10.17
C ASP A 107 10.66 -2.22 -10.34
N ILE A 108 9.72 -1.33 -10.04
CA ILE A 108 9.89 0.13 -10.15
C ILE A 108 10.52 0.65 -8.86
N ILE A 109 9.96 0.28 -7.71
CA ILE A 109 10.43 0.69 -6.39
C ILE A 109 11.63 -0.20 -6.02
N LYS A 110 12.80 0.41 -5.84
CA LYS A 110 14.07 -0.33 -5.74
C LYS A 110 14.29 -0.96 -4.38
N THR A 111 13.78 -0.36 -3.31
CA THR A 111 13.97 -0.85 -1.95
C THR A 111 12.64 -0.97 -1.22
N SER A 112 12.55 -1.97 -0.34
CA SER A 112 11.38 -2.14 0.54
C SER A 112 11.24 -0.95 1.51
N ASP A 113 12.35 -0.34 1.91
CA ASP A 113 12.38 0.89 2.71
C ASP A 113 11.65 2.06 2.00
N ASP A 114 11.87 2.24 0.69
CA ASP A 114 11.14 3.24 -0.08
C ASP A 114 9.63 2.94 -0.15
N LEU A 115 9.27 1.67 -0.36
CA LEU A 115 7.86 1.26 -0.36
C LEU A 115 7.20 1.49 1.01
N TRP A 116 7.90 1.18 2.11
CA TRP A 116 7.36 1.43 3.45
C TRP A 116 7.11 2.91 3.74
N ARG A 117 8.00 3.79 3.26
CA ARG A 117 7.74 5.23 3.32
C ARG A 117 6.58 5.66 2.43
N ILE A 118 6.43 5.13 1.22
CA ILE A 118 5.25 5.41 0.39
C ILE A 118 3.97 5.02 1.14
N ILE A 119 3.95 3.83 1.76
CA ILE A 119 2.83 3.38 2.59
C ILE A 119 2.63 4.32 3.79
N ALA A 120 3.69 4.81 4.42
CA ALA A 120 3.56 5.79 5.51
C ALA A 120 2.91 7.10 5.05
N PHE A 121 3.19 7.59 3.84
CA PHE A 121 2.45 8.72 3.27
C PHE A 121 0.97 8.37 3.09
N ILE A 122 0.66 7.19 2.55
CA ILE A 122 -0.74 6.72 2.41
C ILE A 122 -1.45 6.71 3.78
N ARG A 123 -0.76 6.28 4.85
CA ARG A 123 -1.28 6.37 6.22
C ARG A 123 -1.48 7.82 6.68
N SER A 124 -0.58 8.73 6.32
CA SER A 124 -0.65 10.13 6.74
C SER A 124 -1.89 10.85 6.20
N VAL A 125 -2.30 10.52 4.97
CA VAL A 125 -3.51 11.08 4.34
C VAL A 125 -4.78 10.30 4.69
N ASN A 126 -4.63 9.18 5.41
CA ASN A 126 -5.71 8.36 5.91
C ASN A 126 -5.35 7.63 7.21
N PRO A 127 -5.36 8.32 8.37
CA PRO A 127 -4.94 7.73 9.63
C PRO A 127 -5.82 6.57 10.12
N SER A 128 -7.09 6.50 9.70
CA SER A 128 -8.01 5.39 10.05
C SER A 128 -7.48 4.05 9.52
N SER A 129 -6.71 4.07 8.44
CA SER A 129 -6.20 2.88 7.77
C SER A 129 -5.25 2.04 8.64
N LEU A 130 -4.62 2.65 9.66
CA LEU A 130 -3.80 1.96 10.67
C LEU A 130 -4.63 1.01 11.54
N ASN A 131 -5.93 1.25 11.65
CA ASN A 131 -6.87 0.47 12.43
C ASN A 131 -7.93 -0.14 11.48
N PRO A 132 -7.55 -1.15 10.67
CA PRO A 132 -8.49 -1.77 9.74
C PRO A 132 -9.75 -2.22 10.47
N PRO A 133 -10.95 -1.94 9.93
CA PRO A 133 -12.15 -2.57 10.43
C PRO A 133 -11.99 -4.10 10.28
N PRO A 134 -12.59 -4.89 11.18
CA PRO A 134 -12.53 -6.34 11.07
C PRO A 134 -13.02 -6.80 9.69
N PRO A 135 -12.46 -7.88 9.14
CA PRO A 135 -12.88 -8.39 7.84
C PRO A 135 -14.39 -8.66 7.86
N PRO A 136 -15.08 -8.45 6.72
CA PRO A 136 -16.49 -8.80 6.64
C PRO A 136 -16.66 -10.32 6.94
N PRO A 137 -17.78 -10.74 7.53
CA PRO A 137 -18.05 -12.14 7.77
C PRO A 137 -17.96 -12.93 6.45
N PRO A 138 -17.57 -14.22 6.48
CA PRO A 138 -17.60 -15.07 5.30
C PRO A 138 -18.99 -15.02 4.65
N GLN A 139 -19.02 -14.85 3.32
CA GLN A 139 -20.25 -14.98 2.52
C GLN A 139 -20.68 -16.45 2.44
#